data_AF-A0A7K0RB58-F1
#
_entry.id   AF-A0A7K0RB58-F1
#
_cell.length_a   1.000
_cell.length_b   1.000
_cell.length_c   1.000
_cell.angle_alpha   90.00
_cell.angle_beta   90.00
_cell.angle_gamma   90.00
#
_symmetry.space_group_name_H-M   'P 1'
#
loop_
_entity.id
_entity.type
_entity.pdbx_description
1 polymer ?
#
loop_
_entity_poly.entity_id
_entity_poly.type
_entity_poly.pdbx_seq_one_letter_code
_entity_poly.pdbx_strand_id
1 'polypeptide(L)'
;MTTNSTTSSGNPSSKLLTWLPKHIEIIVVTLLGLVSVATAYTSFQASLYDSQMAGSYALGQNYKTEAESMYLEANQQYVQDAQTLLRLDELRVDVQFGDAATAALAQAKVDAIYTSSVSDTFAAAIASADAANAGNPETYTSAQDDKAYLAELFDPYQEKVTAADEKLALGDRYNGLGDQLTLYTVLMALSLFLLGVAAVLKKFRMQILIIAVSMVIFTFAAVLTAMVPFVSLG
;
A
#
# COMPACT_ATOMS: atom_id res chain seq x y z
N MET A 1 -4.98 69.07 58.06
CA MET A 1 -5.21 67.61 58.02
C MET A 1 -5.97 67.33 56.74
N THR A 2 -5.29 66.80 55.71
CA THR A 2 -5.86 66.10 54.53
C THR A 2 -4.69 65.75 53.61
N THR A 3 -4.10 64.59 53.87
CA THR A 3 -3.24 63.85 52.93
C THR A 3 -4.12 63.32 51.81
N ASN A 4 -3.67 63.35 50.55
CA ASN A 4 -4.11 62.34 49.60
C ASN A 4 -2.99 61.89 48.68
N SER A 5 -2.85 60.57 48.68
CA SER A 5 -1.85 59.69 48.13
C SER A 5 -1.87 59.60 46.60
N THR A 6 -0.72 59.77 45.98
CA THR A 6 -0.44 59.32 44.61
C THR A 6 -0.36 57.80 44.55
N THR A 7 -1.38 57.17 43.97
CA THR A 7 -1.36 55.77 43.56
C THR A 7 -0.57 55.62 42.25
N SER A 8 0.64 55.07 42.35
CA SER A 8 1.45 54.65 41.22
C SER A 8 0.81 53.40 40.57
N SER A 9 0.22 53.58 39.39
CA SER A 9 -0.20 52.47 38.52
C SER A 9 1.04 51.85 37.88
N GLY A 10 1.53 50.75 38.47
CA GLY A 10 2.61 49.95 37.91
C GLY A 10 2.19 49.24 36.64
N ASN A 11 2.68 49.74 35.49
CA ASN A 11 2.40 49.19 34.17
C ASN A 11 2.87 47.71 34.07
N PRO A 12 2.00 46.73 33.77
CA PRO A 12 2.34 45.29 33.77
C PRO A 12 3.43 44.92 32.75
N SER A 13 3.62 45.74 31.71
CA SER A 13 4.69 45.60 30.72
C SER A 13 6.10 45.74 31.28
N SER A 14 6.30 46.48 32.38
CA SER A 14 7.62 46.74 32.95
C SER A 14 8.19 45.55 33.76
N LYS A 15 7.31 44.74 34.36
CA LYS A 15 7.71 43.54 35.12
C LYS A 15 8.13 42.38 34.21
N LEU A 16 7.41 42.14 33.12
CA LEU A 16 7.78 41.14 32.11
C LEU A 16 9.14 41.45 31.47
N LEU A 17 9.42 42.73 31.19
CA LEU A 17 10.66 43.17 30.53
C LEU A 17 11.91 43.04 31.43
N THR A 18 11.73 43.06 32.76
CA THR A 18 12.83 42.93 33.74
C THR A 18 13.00 41.49 34.26
N TRP A 19 11.96 40.66 34.16
CA TRP A 19 11.99 39.24 34.58
C TRP A 19 12.52 38.31 33.50
N LEU A 20 12.12 38.49 32.22
CA LEU A 20 12.56 37.65 31.10
C LEU A 20 14.09 37.48 31.00
N PRO A 21 14.90 38.56 31.05
CA PRO A 21 16.35 38.44 30.92
C PRO A 21 16.99 37.59 32.03
N LYS A 22 16.37 37.53 33.22
CA LYS A 22 16.89 36.83 34.40
C LYS A 22 16.59 35.33 34.37
N HIS A 23 15.56 34.90 33.65
CA HIS A 23 15.09 33.51 33.59
C HIS A 23 15.14 32.90 32.19
N ILE A 24 15.70 33.61 31.21
CA ILE A 24 15.73 33.16 29.80
C ILE A 24 16.48 31.84 29.62
N GLU A 25 17.53 31.60 30.41
CA GLU A 25 18.30 30.35 30.39
C GLU A 25 17.42 29.15 30.74
N ILE A 26 16.61 29.26 31.80
CA ILE A 26 15.66 28.23 32.20
C ILE A 26 14.61 28.00 31.11
N ILE A 27 14.09 29.08 30.51
CA ILE A 27 13.10 28.99 29.42
C ILE A 27 13.70 28.23 28.23
N VAL A 28 14.90 28.60 27.79
CA VAL A 28 15.57 27.95 26.65
C VAL A 28 15.84 26.47 26.94
N VAL A 29 16.30 26.13 28.14
CA VAL A 29 16.52 24.72 28.54
C VAL A 29 15.21 23.93 28.53
N THR A 30 14.12 24.48 29.06
CA THR A 30 12.80 23.83 29.01
C THR A 30 12.31 23.65 27.58
N LEU A 31 12.47 24.65 26.72
CA LEU A 31 12.11 24.57 25.30
C LEU A 31 12.96 23.50 24.59
N LEU A 32 14.26 23.43 24.84
CA LEU A 32 15.13 22.38 24.29
C LEU A 32 14.64 20.98 24.70
N GLY A 33 14.28 20.79 25.97
CA GLY A 33 13.72 19.53 26.44
C GLY A 33 12.40 19.17 25.73
N LEU A 34 11.49 20.13 25.60
CA LEU A 34 10.21 19.95 24.92
C LEU A 34 10.38 19.56 23.45
N VAL A 35 11.18 20.34 22.71
CA VAL A 35 11.42 20.07 21.29
C VAL A 35 12.13 18.73 21.12
N SER A 36 13.04 18.35 22.02
CA SER A 36 13.74 17.07 21.98
C SER A 36 12.78 15.88 22.08
N VAL A 37 11.85 15.92 23.04
CA VAL A 37 10.84 14.87 23.19
C VAL A 37 9.93 14.79 21.96
N ALA A 38 9.49 15.93 21.43
CA ALA A 38 8.67 15.96 20.22
C ALA A 38 9.42 15.45 18.97
N THR A 39 10.72 15.74 18.87
CA THR A 39 11.60 15.23 17.80
C THR A 39 11.72 13.72 17.89
N ALA A 40 11.98 13.19 19.09
CA ALA A 40 12.08 11.75 19.33
C ALA A 40 10.77 11.03 18.98
N TYR A 41 9.62 11.60 19.37
CA TYR A 41 8.30 11.06 19.02
C TYR A 41 8.08 11.03 17.50
N THR A 42 8.38 12.14 16.81
CA THR A 42 8.20 12.24 15.35
C THR A 42 9.08 11.21 14.62
N SER A 43 10.34 11.09 15.04
CA SER A 43 11.27 10.10 14.49
C SER A 43 10.83 8.67 14.74
N PHE A 44 10.28 8.37 15.91
CA PHE A 44 9.73 7.05 16.22
C PHE A 44 8.54 6.73 15.30
N GLN A 45 7.62 7.67 15.12
CA GLN A 45 6.50 7.48 14.19
C GLN A 45 6.96 7.24 12.75
N ALA A 46 7.96 8.00 12.28
CA ALA A 46 8.54 7.79 10.95
C ALA A 46 9.04 6.34 10.78
N SER A 47 9.74 5.80 11.78
CA SER A 47 10.25 4.43 11.75
C SER A 47 9.16 3.35 11.74
N LEU A 48 8.01 3.61 12.39
CA LEU A 48 6.87 2.70 12.35
C LEU A 48 6.25 2.67 10.96
N TYR A 49 6.08 3.83 10.32
CA TYR A 49 5.60 3.90 8.94
C TYR A 49 6.54 3.20 7.96
N ASP A 50 7.86 3.35 8.11
CA ASP A 50 8.85 2.64 7.29
C ASP A 50 8.73 1.12 7.44
N SER A 51 8.53 0.63 8.67
CA SER A 51 8.29 -0.80 8.91
C SER A 51 7.00 -1.29 8.26
N GLN A 52 5.90 -0.54 8.35
CA GLN A 52 4.62 -0.93 7.72
C GLN A 52 4.67 -0.86 6.20
N MET A 53 5.38 0.13 5.64
CA MET A 53 5.67 0.22 4.22
C MET A 53 6.42 -1.03 3.76
N ALA A 54 7.52 -1.38 4.42
CA ALA A 54 8.33 -2.56 4.07
C ALA A 54 7.49 -3.86 4.12
N GLY A 55 6.66 -4.02 5.14
CA GLY A 55 5.75 -5.17 5.25
C GLY A 55 4.71 -5.21 4.13
N SER A 56 4.10 -4.08 3.80
CA SER A 56 3.08 -3.98 2.74
C SER A 56 3.68 -4.26 1.35
N TYR A 57 4.87 -3.73 1.06
CA TYR A 57 5.58 -4.03 -0.18
C TYR A 57 6.01 -5.49 -0.25
N ALA A 58 6.51 -6.08 0.83
CA ALA A 58 6.85 -7.51 0.84
C ALA A 58 5.64 -8.39 0.51
N LEU A 59 4.48 -8.11 1.10
CA LEU A 59 3.23 -8.83 0.80
C LEU A 59 2.77 -8.60 -0.64
N GLY A 60 2.80 -7.36 -1.13
CA GLY A 60 2.43 -7.04 -2.51
C GLY A 60 3.29 -7.78 -3.53
N GLN A 61 4.61 -7.81 -3.33
CA GLN A 61 5.53 -8.52 -4.21
C GLN A 61 5.38 -10.05 -4.15
N ASN A 62 5.10 -10.59 -2.96
CA ASN A 62 4.77 -12.01 -2.82
C ASN A 62 3.49 -12.36 -3.58
N TYR A 63 2.43 -11.56 -3.43
CA TYR A 63 1.17 -11.78 -4.14
C TYR A 63 1.31 -11.63 -5.65
N LYS A 64 2.13 -10.69 -6.12
CA LYS A 64 2.45 -10.56 -7.54
C LYS A 64 3.16 -11.80 -8.08
N THR A 65 4.13 -12.33 -7.34
CA THR A 65 4.85 -13.55 -7.71
C THR A 65 3.92 -14.76 -7.76
N GLU A 66 3.02 -14.87 -6.77
CA GLU A 66 2.00 -15.92 -6.73
C GLU A 66 1.01 -15.79 -7.90
N ALA A 67 0.58 -14.57 -8.22
CA ALA A 67 -0.27 -14.29 -9.38
C ALA A 67 0.43 -14.68 -10.69
N GLU A 68 1.70 -14.33 -10.89
CA GLU A 68 2.47 -14.74 -12.05
C GLU A 68 2.56 -16.27 -12.17
N SER A 69 2.74 -16.98 -11.05
CA SER A 69 2.69 -18.45 -11.03
C SER A 69 1.31 -18.98 -11.46
N MET A 70 0.23 -18.44 -10.91
CA MET A 70 -1.14 -18.83 -11.25
C MET A 70 -1.44 -18.59 -12.74
N TYR A 71 -0.99 -17.46 -13.29
CA TYR A 71 -1.16 -17.16 -14.71
C TYR A 71 -0.41 -18.16 -15.59
N LEU A 72 0.82 -18.54 -15.22
CA LEU A 72 1.60 -19.52 -15.99
C LEU A 72 0.98 -20.92 -15.93
N GLU A 73 0.51 -21.35 -14.75
CA GLU A 73 -0.21 -22.61 -14.57
C GLU A 73 -1.50 -22.62 -15.40
N ALA A 74 -2.28 -21.55 -15.33
CA ALA A 74 -3.47 -21.33 -16.13
C ALA A 74 -3.18 -21.42 -17.64
N ASN A 75 -2.13 -20.75 -18.13
CA ASN A 75 -1.74 -20.82 -19.54
C ASN A 75 -1.28 -22.23 -19.95
N GLN A 76 -0.58 -22.94 -19.07
CA GLN A 76 -0.17 -24.31 -19.34
C GLN A 76 -1.38 -25.23 -19.50
N GLN A 77 -2.36 -25.10 -18.60
CA GLN A 77 -3.62 -25.84 -18.67
C GLN A 77 -4.41 -25.47 -19.92
N TYR A 78 -4.52 -24.19 -20.27
CA TYR A 78 -5.17 -23.73 -21.51
C TYR A 78 -4.58 -24.41 -22.76
N VAL A 79 -3.25 -24.46 -22.86
CA VAL A 79 -2.57 -25.11 -24.00
C VAL A 79 -2.76 -26.63 -23.98
N GLN A 80 -2.75 -27.26 -22.81
CA GLN A 80 -3.02 -28.69 -22.66
C GLN A 80 -4.45 -29.04 -23.09
N ASP A 81 -5.42 -28.22 -22.72
CA ASP A 81 -6.82 -28.34 -23.08
C ASP A 81 -7.05 -28.14 -24.59
N ALA A 82 -6.32 -27.20 -25.21
CA ALA A 82 -6.31 -27.03 -26.66
C ALA A 82 -5.84 -28.29 -27.40
N GLN A 83 -4.80 -28.95 -26.89
CA GLN A 83 -4.29 -30.20 -27.46
C GLN A 83 -5.29 -31.35 -27.24
N THR A 84 -5.93 -31.40 -26.08
CA THR A 84 -6.99 -32.36 -25.77
C THR A 84 -8.17 -32.21 -26.72
N LEU A 85 -8.60 -30.98 -27.00
CA LEU A 85 -9.65 -30.67 -27.99
C LEU A 85 -9.30 -31.18 -29.38
N LEU A 86 -8.11 -30.84 -29.88
CA LEU A 86 -7.68 -31.31 -31.20
C LEU A 86 -7.70 -32.83 -31.29
N ARG A 87 -7.29 -33.52 -30.21
CA ARG A 87 -7.30 -34.98 -30.14
C ARG A 87 -8.73 -35.54 -30.10
N LEU A 88 -9.63 -34.90 -29.37
CA LEU A 88 -11.05 -35.28 -29.34
C LEU A 88 -11.70 -35.10 -30.70
N ASP A 89 -11.42 -33.99 -31.40
CA ASP A 89 -11.95 -33.72 -32.75
C ASP A 89 -11.49 -34.78 -33.76
N GLU A 90 -10.22 -35.16 -33.74
CA GLU A 90 -9.69 -36.26 -34.57
C GLU A 90 -10.42 -37.58 -34.29
N LEU A 91 -10.56 -37.94 -33.01
CA LEU A 91 -11.24 -39.19 -32.63
C LEU A 91 -12.74 -39.17 -32.97
N ARG A 92 -13.39 -38.02 -32.92
CA ARG A 92 -14.81 -37.88 -33.29
C ARG A 92 -15.04 -38.15 -34.78
N VAL A 93 -14.09 -37.78 -35.64
CA VAL A 93 -14.11 -38.15 -37.07
C VAL A 93 -14.05 -39.68 -37.22
N ASP A 94 -13.16 -40.35 -36.48
CA ASP A 94 -13.05 -41.82 -36.50
C ASP A 94 -14.32 -42.52 -35.96
N VAL A 95 -14.95 -41.96 -34.92
CA VAL A 95 -16.24 -42.44 -34.41
C VAL A 95 -17.34 -42.34 -35.46
N GLN A 96 -17.36 -41.25 -36.23
CA GLN A 96 -18.43 -40.97 -37.19
C GLN A 96 -18.27 -41.69 -38.53
N PHE A 97 -17.04 -41.82 -39.02
CA PHE A 97 -16.76 -42.30 -40.38
C PHE A 97 -15.92 -43.58 -40.45
N GLY A 98 -15.40 -44.07 -39.31
CA GLY A 98 -14.60 -45.29 -39.25
C GLY A 98 -15.42 -46.57 -39.44
N ASP A 99 -14.73 -47.69 -39.70
CA ASP A 99 -15.37 -49.01 -39.64
C ASP A 99 -15.80 -49.36 -38.20
N ALA A 100 -16.61 -50.42 -38.05
CA ALA A 100 -17.21 -50.76 -36.75
C ALA A 100 -16.17 -51.00 -35.63
N ALA A 101 -15.00 -51.55 -35.95
CA ALA A 101 -13.95 -51.80 -34.97
C ALA A 101 -13.22 -50.49 -34.60
N THR A 102 -12.96 -49.65 -35.59
CA THR A 102 -12.30 -48.35 -35.44
C THR A 102 -13.16 -47.38 -34.65
N ALA A 103 -14.45 -47.28 -34.98
CA ALA A 103 -15.41 -46.43 -34.26
C ALA A 103 -15.56 -46.84 -32.79
N ALA A 104 -15.65 -48.14 -32.50
CA ALA A 104 -15.73 -48.63 -31.12
C ALA A 104 -14.46 -48.32 -30.30
N LEU A 105 -13.28 -48.48 -30.90
CA LEU A 105 -12.02 -48.13 -30.24
C LEU A 105 -11.87 -46.62 -30.04
N ALA A 106 -12.27 -45.82 -31.03
CA ALA A 106 -12.24 -44.36 -30.95
C ALA A 106 -13.17 -43.84 -29.84
N GLN A 107 -14.38 -44.39 -29.73
CA GLN A 107 -15.31 -44.04 -28.66
C GLN A 107 -14.73 -44.37 -27.28
N ALA A 108 -14.13 -45.55 -27.10
CA ALA A 108 -13.48 -45.91 -25.84
C ALA A 108 -12.33 -44.95 -25.47
N LYS A 109 -11.61 -44.40 -26.47
CA LYS A 109 -10.57 -43.39 -26.23
C LYS A 109 -11.14 -42.03 -25.86
N VAL A 110 -12.24 -41.61 -26.49
CA VAL A 110 -12.97 -40.38 -26.14
C VAL A 110 -13.41 -40.45 -24.68
N ASP A 111 -14.07 -41.54 -24.28
CA ASP A 111 -14.57 -41.73 -22.91
C ASP A 111 -13.43 -41.69 -21.89
N ALA A 112 -12.29 -42.33 -22.22
CA ALA A 112 -11.10 -42.30 -21.39
C ALA A 112 -10.54 -40.88 -21.21
N ILE A 113 -10.43 -40.10 -22.30
CA ILE A 113 -9.94 -38.70 -22.25
C ILE A 113 -10.86 -37.82 -21.40
N TYR A 114 -12.18 -37.92 -21.59
CA TYR A 114 -13.13 -37.16 -20.77
C TYR A 114 -13.00 -37.47 -19.29
N THR A 115 -12.73 -38.73 -18.94
CA THR A 115 -12.58 -39.15 -17.54
C THR A 115 -11.25 -38.70 -16.94
N SER A 116 -10.16 -38.69 -17.71
CA SER A 116 -8.80 -38.48 -17.18
C SER A 116 -8.26 -37.06 -17.32
N SER A 117 -8.80 -36.28 -18.26
CA SER A 117 -8.08 -35.11 -18.78
C SER A 117 -8.98 -33.90 -19.08
N VAL A 118 -10.28 -34.01 -18.85
CA VAL A 118 -11.24 -32.93 -19.08
C VAL A 118 -11.89 -32.58 -17.74
N SER A 119 -11.74 -31.34 -17.29
CA SER A 119 -12.45 -30.86 -16.09
C SER A 119 -13.95 -30.72 -16.36
N ASP A 120 -14.77 -30.69 -15.31
CA ASP A 120 -16.22 -30.55 -15.44
C ASP A 120 -16.62 -29.28 -16.22
N THR A 121 -15.95 -28.16 -15.92
CA THR A 121 -16.18 -26.87 -16.60
C THR A 121 -15.73 -26.91 -18.05
N PHE A 122 -14.60 -27.57 -18.34
CA PHE A 122 -14.16 -27.73 -19.72
C PHE A 122 -15.08 -28.69 -20.50
N ALA A 123 -15.60 -29.75 -19.88
CA ALA A 123 -16.58 -30.63 -20.48
C ALA A 123 -17.87 -29.89 -20.84
N ALA A 124 -18.34 -29.00 -19.94
CA ALA A 124 -19.50 -28.15 -20.19
C ALA A 124 -19.25 -27.16 -21.35
N ALA A 125 -18.06 -26.56 -21.42
CA ALA A 125 -17.64 -25.71 -22.52
C ALA A 125 -17.63 -26.45 -23.87
N ILE A 126 -17.10 -27.69 -23.89
CA ILE A 126 -17.11 -28.55 -25.07
C ILE A 126 -18.54 -28.84 -25.52
N ALA A 127 -19.41 -29.28 -24.59
CA ALA A 127 -20.80 -29.59 -24.92
C ALA A 127 -21.58 -28.36 -25.46
N SER A 128 -21.30 -27.17 -24.90
CA SER A 128 -21.88 -25.91 -25.36
C SER A 128 -21.40 -25.55 -26.78
N ALA A 129 -20.09 -25.66 -27.03
CA ALA A 129 -19.50 -25.42 -28.35
C ALA A 129 -20.04 -26.40 -29.40
N ASP A 130 -20.16 -27.68 -29.07
CA ASP A 130 -20.72 -28.71 -29.95
C ASP A 130 -22.18 -28.40 -30.32
N ALA A 131 -23.01 -28.01 -29.34
CA ALA A 131 -24.40 -27.63 -29.58
C ALA A 131 -24.52 -26.38 -30.47
N ALA A 132 -23.64 -25.39 -30.27
CA ALA A 132 -23.59 -24.18 -31.08
C ALA A 132 -23.18 -24.49 -32.53
N ASN A 133 -22.14 -25.30 -32.71
CA ASN A 133 -21.61 -25.69 -34.02
C ASN A 133 -22.60 -26.58 -34.80
N ALA A 134 -23.35 -27.44 -34.11
CA ALA A 134 -24.44 -28.21 -34.72
C ALA A 134 -25.63 -27.34 -35.16
N GLY A 135 -25.93 -26.27 -34.41
CA GLY A 135 -27.02 -25.34 -34.70
C GLY A 135 -26.70 -24.30 -35.77
N ASN A 136 -25.43 -23.98 -35.99
CA ASN A 136 -24.98 -23.00 -36.97
C ASN A 136 -23.66 -23.42 -37.65
N PRO A 137 -23.71 -24.20 -38.74
CA PRO A 137 -22.52 -24.72 -39.42
C PRO A 137 -21.64 -23.64 -40.09
N GLU A 138 -22.14 -22.41 -40.25
CA GLU A 138 -21.39 -21.32 -40.89
C GLU A 138 -20.46 -20.58 -39.92
N THR A 139 -20.58 -20.83 -38.61
CA THR A 139 -19.75 -20.19 -37.57
C THR A 139 -19.14 -21.24 -36.66
N TYR A 140 -17.81 -21.26 -36.55
CA TYR A 140 -17.12 -22.12 -35.59
C TYR A 140 -17.00 -21.43 -34.23
N THR A 141 -17.51 -22.10 -33.20
CA THR A 141 -17.37 -21.73 -31.79
C THR A 141 -16.38 -22.68 -31.13
N SER A 142 -15.31 -22.14 -30.54
CA SER A 142 -14.34 -22.94 -29.77
C SER A 142 -14.78 -23.05 -28.32
N ALA A 143 -14.62 -24.24 -27.73
CA ALA A 143 -14.82 -24.42 -26.29
C ALA A 143 -13.83 -23.60 -25.44
N GLN A 144 -12.67 -23.24 -26.00
CA GLN A 144 -11.67 -22.40 -25.31
C GLN A 144 -12.10 -20.94 -25.18
N ASP A 145 -13.08 -20.50 -25.98
CA ASP A 145 -13.64 -19.14 -25.88
C ASP A 145 -14.79 -19.06 -24.86
N ASP A 146 -15.13 -20.18 -24.21
CA ASP A 146 -16.20 -20.20 -23.21
C ASP A 146 -15.83 -19.36 -21.98
N LYS A 147 -16.75 -18.49 -21.58
CA LYS A 147 -16.52 -17.53 -20.50
C LYS A 147 -16.38 -18.19 -19.14
N ALA A 148 -17.14 -19.26 -18.87
CA ALA A 148 -17.07 -19.93 -17.57
C ALA A 148 -15.77 -20.71 -17.44
N TYR A 149 -15.32 -21.34 -18.53
CA TYR A 149 -14.00 -21.97 -18.61
C TYR A 149 -12.87 -20.96 -18.39
N LEU A 150 -12.87 -19.85 -19.12
CA LEU A 150 -11.85 -18.81 -18.97
C LEU A 150 -11.86 -18.18 -17.58
N ALA A 151 -13.04 -17.96 -17.00
CA ALA A 151 -13.20 -17.45 -15.65
C ALA A 151 -12.60 -18.40 -14.60
N GLU A 152 -12.94 -19.69 -14.64
CA GLU A 152 -12.35 -20.69 -13.74
C GLU A 152 -10.82 -20.69 -13.80
N LEU A 153 -10.28 -20.52 -15.00
CA LEU A 153 -8.86 -20.61 -15.25
C LEU A 153 -8.08 -19.35 -14.86
N PHE A 154 -8.64 -18.16 -15.12
CA PHE A 154 -7.92 -16.89 -15.01
C PHE A 154 -8.43 -15.93 -13.93
N ASP A 155 -9.65 -16.09 -13.40
CA ASP A 155 -10.16 -15.23 -12.32
C ASP A 155 -9.30 -15.32 -11.05
N PRO A 156 -8.84 -16.50 -10.59
CA PRO A 156 -7.99 -16.60 -9.40
C PRO A 156 -6.70 -15.76 -9.53
N TYR A 157 -6.13 -15.70 -10.73
CA TYR A 157 -4.99 -14.83 -11.04
C TYR A 157 -5.36 -13.35 -10.89
N GLN A 158 -6.48 -12.92 -11.46
CA GLN A 158 -6.92 -11.52 -11.42
C GLN A 158 -7.24 -11.04 -9.99
N GLU A 159 -7.87 -11.91 -9.21
CA GLU A 159 -8.11 -11.65 -7.78
C GLU A 159 -6.79 -11.44 -7.04
N LYS A 160 -5.78 -12.26 -7.34
CA LYS A 160 -4.46 -12.15 -6.72
C LYS A 160 -3.69 -10.91 -7.14
N VAL A 161 -3.77 -10.50 -8.41
CA VAL A 161 -3.21 -9.23 -8.90
C VAL A 161 -3.85 -8.05 -8.17
N THR A 162 -5.18 -8.05 -8.05
CA THR A 162 -5.92 -6.99 -7.35
C THR A 162 -5.47 -6.89 -5.89
N ALA A 163 -5.35 -8.04 -5.20
CA ALA A 163 -4.84 -8.09 -3.84
C ALA A 163 -3.39 -7.59 -3.73
N ALA A 164 -2.54 -7.86 -4.73
CA ALA A 164 -1.17 -7.35 -4.78
C ALA A 164 -1.16 -5.82 -4.89
N ASP A 165 -1.93 -5.26 -5.82
CA ASP A 165 -2.02 -3.81 -6.06
C ASP A 165 -2.54 -3.06 -4.82
N GLU A 166 -3.51 -3.62 -4.11
CA GLU A 166 -3.99 -3.06 -2.84
C GLU A 166 -2.89 -2.96 -1.78
N LYS A 167 -2.03 -3.98 -1.67
CA LYS A 167 -0.90 -3.97 -0.72
C LYS A 167 0.20 -3.00 -1.15
N LEU A 168 0.49 -2.90 -2.45
CA LEU A 168 1.45 -1.94 -2.96
C LEU A 168 0.98 -0.51 -2.75
N ALA A 169 -0.29 -0.21 -3.05
CA ALA A 169 -0.89 1.11 -2.82
C ALA A 169 -0.91 1.49 -1.32
N LEU A 170 -1.14 0.50 -0.44
CA LEU A 170 -1.01 0.70 1.00
C LEU A 170 0.43 1.04 1.41
N GLY A 171 1.41 0.33 0.83
CA GLY A 171 2.84 0.61 0.99
C GLY A 171 3.20 2.05 0.57
N ASP A 172 2.74 2.48 -0.60
CA ASP A 172 2.95 3.85 -1.11
C ASP A 172 2.41 4.91 -0.16
N ARG A 173 1.22 4.65 0.41
CA ARG A 173 0.60 5.54 1.39
C ARG A 173 1.43 5.64 2.66
N TYR A 174 1.96 4.53 3.16
CA TYR A 174 2.85 4.53 4.32
C TYR A 174 4.18 5.21 4.05
N ASN A 175 4.78 4.98 2.87
CA ASN A 175 5.99 5.69 2.46
C ASN A 175 5.79 7.20 2.50
N GLY A 176 4.70 7.69 1.89
CA GLY A 176 4.40 9.13 1.86
C GLY A 176 4.21 9.75 3.25
N LEU A 177 3.63 9.03 4.21
CA LEU A 177 3.46 9.50 5.59
C LEU A 177 4.78 9.43 6.38
N GLY A 178 5.58 8.38 6.18
CA GLY A 178 6.91 8.24 6.77
C GLY A 178 7.89 9.32 6.30
N ASP A 179 7.89 9.64 5.00
CA ASP A 179 8.71 10.70 4.41
C ASP A 179 8.37 12.07 4.99
N GLN A 180 7.07 12.37 5.16
CA GLN A 180 6.62 13.60 5.80
C GLN A 180 7.11 13.71 7.26
N LEU A 181 6.99 12.64 8.04
CA LEU A 181 7.47 12.62 9.43
C LEU A 181 9.00 12.75 9.51
N THR A 182 9.72 12.18 8.56
CA THR A 182 11.18 12.36 8.44
C THR A 182 11.52 13.84 8.20
N LEU A 183 10.82 14.50 7.27
CA LEU A 183 10.97 15.93 7.03
C LEU A 183 10.66 16.75 8.29
N TYR A 184 9.58 16.44 9.01
CA TYR A 184 9.22 17.16 10.23
C TYR A 184 10.26 16.96 11.33
N THR A 185 10.83 15.77 11.46
CA THR A 185 11.95 15.49 12.37
C THR A 185 13.15 16.39 12.09
N VAL A 186 13.49 16.61 10.81
CA VAL A 186 14.58 17.52 10.40
C VAL A 186 14.25 18.98 10.77
N LEU A 187 13.00 19.42 10.58
CA LEU A 187 12.56 20.77 11.00
C LEU A 187 12.65 20.96 12.52
N MET A 188 12.32 19.93 13.30
CA MET A 188 12.47 19.96 14.75
C MET A 188 13.94 19.99 15.18
N ALA A 189 14.81 19.22 14.51
CA ALA A 189 16.25 19.24 14.76
C ALA A 189 16.87 20.62 14.46
N LEU A 190 16.42 21.28 13.38
CA LEU A 190 16.77 22.67 13.09
C LEU A 190 16.33 23.62 14.21
N SER A 191 15.13 23.41 14.76
CA SER A 191 14.61 24.19 15.89
C SER A 191 15.45 24.00 17.16
N LEU A 192 15.85 22.75 17.47
CA LEU A 192 16.78 22.43 18.56
C LEU A 192 18.12 23.12 18.37
N PHE A 193 18.68 23.05 17.16
CA PHE A 193 19.94 23.68 16.84
C PHE A 193 19.90 25.19 17.08
N LEU A 194 18.87 25.86 16.55
CA LEU A 194 18.70 27.31 16.73
C LEU A 194 18.46 27.69 18.21
N LEU A 195 17.70 26.89 18.97
CA LEU A 195 17.56 27.08 20.42
C LEU A 195 18.90 26.89 21.16
N GLY A 196 19.72 25.92 20.75
CA GLY A 196 21.08 25.71 21.27
C GLY A 196 21.99 26.91 21.00
N VAL A 197 21.94 27.49 19.79
CA VAL A 197 22.64 28.74 19.46
C VAL A 197 22.13 29.89 20.34
N ALA A 198 20.82 30.01 20.51
CA ALA A 198 20.23 31.05 21.34
C ALA A 198 20.63 30.94 22.82
N ALA A 199 20.86 29.73 23.34
CA ALA A 199 21.32 29.51 24.72
C ALA A 199 22.69 30.16 25.01
N VAL A 200 23.57 30.27 24.00
CA VAL A 200 24.95 30.76 24.16
C VAL A 200 25.07 32.26 23.85
N LEU A 201 24.03 32.90 23.31
CA LEU A 201 24.08 34.31 22.93
C LEU A 201 24.01 35.26 24.14
N LYS A 202 24.97 36.19 24.20
CA LYS A 202 25.02 37.25 25.22
C LYS A 202 24.10 38.45 24.92
N LYS A 203 23.74 38.66 23.64
CA LYS A 203 22.89 39.79 23.22
C LYS A 203 21.41 39.40 23.26
N PHE A 204 20.70 39.88 24.28
CA PHE A 204 19.28 39.59 24.53
C PHE A 204 18.37 39.77 23.30
N ARG A 205 18.54 40.84 22.51
CA ARG A 205 17.74 41.08 21.30
C ARG A 205 17.92 39.98 20.23
N MET A 206 19.17 39.55 20.02
CA MET A 206 19.48 38.49 19.06
C MET A 206 18.99 37.14 19.57
N GLN A 207 19.14 36.90 20.88
CA GLN A 207 18.66 35.69 21.53
C GLN A 207 17.15 35.51 21.36
N ILE A 208 16.35 36.54 21.66
CA ILE A 208 14.89 36.50 21.46
C ILE A 208 14.51 36.28 20.00
N LEU A 209 15.21 36.93 19.07
CA LEU A 209 14.93 36.78 17.63
C LEU A 209 15.12 35.32 17.19
N ILE A 210 16.23 34.69 17.58
CA ILE A 210 16.47 33.28 17.23
C ILE A 210 15.44 32.37 17.91
N ILE A 211 15.15 32.56 19.20
CA ILE A 211 14.11 31.80 19.91
C ILE A 211 12.77 31.90 19.17
N ALA A 212 12.36 33.10 18.78
CA ALA A 212 11.10 33.31 18.07
C ALA A 212 11.06 32.55 16.74
N VAL A 213 12.13 32.62 15.95
CA VAL A 213 12.22 31.88 14.67
C VAL A 213 12.19 30.37 14.91
N SER A 214 12.96 29.85 15.88
CA SER A 214 12.93 28.43 16.25
C SER A 214 11.53 27.97 16.63
N MET A 215 10.82 28.77 17.42
CA MET A 215 9.49 28.41 17.88
C MET A 215 8.45 28.44 16.76
N VAL A 216 8.59 29.30 15.74
CA VAL A 216 7.73 29.27 14.55
C VAL A 216 7.95 27.97 13.77
N ILE A 217 9.21 27.59 13.54
CA ILE A 217 9.53 26.33 12.83
C ILE A 217 9.02 25.12 13.62
N PHE A 218 9.29 25.08 14.93
CA PHE A 218 8.84 24.02 15.82
C PHE A 218 7.33 23.87 15.83
N THR A 219 6.59 24.97 16.05
CA THR A 219 5.13 24.92 16.14
C THR A 219 4.51 24.48 14.82
N PHE A 220 5.03 24.97 13.68
CA PHE A 220 4.60 24.52 12.36
C PHE A 220 4.81 23.00 12.18
N ALA A 221 6.01 22.51 12.43
CA ALA A 221 6.30 21.09 12.33
C ALA A 221 5.47 20.24 13.33
N ALA A 222 5.24 20.73 14.55
CA ALA A 222 4.48 20.01 15.57
C ALA A 222 3.02 19.84 15.16
N VAL A 223 2.43 20.89 14.59
CA VAL A 223 1.05 20.85 14.09
C VAL A 223 0.95 19.87 12.92
N LEU A 224 1.89 19.89 11.98
CA LEU A 224 1.88 18.96 10.85
C LEU A 224 2.08 17.51 11.31
N THR A 225 3.00 17.24 12.26
CA THR A 225 3.14 15.92 12.86
C THR A 225 1.83 15.46 13.51
N ALA A 226 1.13 16.35 14.22
CA ALA A 226 -0.14 16.02 14.87
C ALA A 226 -1.28 15.73 13.88
N MET A 227 -1.17 16.17 12.62
CA MET A 227 -2.12 15.87 11.55
C MET A 227 -1.85 14.52 10.86
N VAL A 228 -0.64 13.97 11.00
CA VAL A 228 -0.32 12.63 10.49
C VAL A 228 -1.04 11.58 11.34
N PRO A 229 -1.75 10.61 10.74
CA PRO A 229 -2.43 9.57 11.50
C PRO A 229 -1.47 8.81 12.42
N PHE A 230 -1.95 8.43 13.61
CA PHE A 230 -1.17 7.64 14.55
C PHE A 230 -1.05 6.20 14.07
N VAL A 231 0.17 5.67 14.08
CA VAL A 231 0.44 4.25 13.90
C VAL A 231 0.84 3.64 15.25
N SER A 232 0.19 2.55 15.62
CA SER A 232 0.55 1.74 16.80
C SER A 232 1.51 0.62 16.42
N LEU A 233 2.24 0.13 17.42
CA LEU A 233 2.82 -1.21 17.38
C LEU A 233 1.64 -2.19 17.32
N GLY A 234 1.36 -2.70 16.12
CA GLY A 234 0.42 -3.81 15.90
C GLY A 234 1.07 -5.13 16.23
#